data_AF-K2B2Y5-F1
#
_entry.id   AF-K2B2Y5-F1
#
_cell.length_a   1.000
_cell.length_b   1.000
_cell.length_c   1.000
_cell.angle_alpha   90.00
_cell.angle_beta   90.00
_cell.angle_gamma   90.00
#
_symmetry.space_group_name_H-M   'P 1'
#
loop_
_entity.id
_entity.type
_entity.pdbx_description
1 polymer ?
#
loop_
_entity_poly.entity_id
_entity_poly.type
_entity_poly.pdbx_seq_one_letter_code
_entity_poly.pdbx_strand_id
1 'polypeptide(L)'
;MRVFLLIILLISAAVVFIKKPPSNTQTPVSSFIAEATVPKETEVKNLDGSKKLVLTEEGSVFISDDKSRRLLYSGTNLSLPQNAWAPDDNYVFIKQDATFLVFKTSGEPFAGGEQFLDVVSLFVQKQPERIFKDATGWDGVGLMHVVSDNLPAGRQDTSFWFDVASKGFLQLY
;
A
#
# COMPACT_ATOMS: atom_id res chain seq x y z
N MET A 1 -65.23 12.36 -62.42
CA MET A 1 -66.54 13.02 -62.33
C MET A 1 -66.36 14.21 -61.38
N ARG A 2 -66.26 15.43 -61.94
CA ARG A 2 -67.18 16.57 -61.68
C ARG A 2 -67.09 17.05 -60.22
N VAL A 3 -66.70 18.26 -59.83
CA VAL A 3 -67.12 19.64 -60.24
C VAL A 3 -66.08 20.57 -59.55
N PHE A 4 -65.43 21.52 -60.25
CA PHE A 4 -65.67 22.99 -60.18
C PHE A 4 -65.93 23.53 -58.75
N LEU A 5 -65.38 24.64 -58.26
CA LEU A 5 -65.61 26.00 -58.77
C LEU A 5 -64.92 26.98 -57.76
N LEU A 6 -64.21 28.01 -58.27
CA LEU A 6 -64.26 29.43 -57.82
C LEU A 6 -63.86 29.79 -56.34
N ILE A 7 -63.33 30.95 -55.94
CA ILE A 7 -62.78 32.19 -56.54
C ILE A 7 -62.44 33.16 -55.36
N ILE A 8 -61.56 34.16 -55.58
CA ILE A 8 -61.50 35.46 -54.87
C ILE A 8 -61.07 35.44 -53.38
N LEU A 9 -60.39 36.41 -52.76
CA LEU A 9 -59.63 37.62 -53.12
C LEU A 9 -59.31 38.29 -51.75
N LEU A 10 -58.12 38.89 -51.65
CA LEU A 10 -57.86 40.17 -50.96
C LEU A 10 -57.74 40.28 -49.40
N ILE A 11 -56.59 40.89 -49.06
CA ILE A 11 -56.24 41.95 -48.07
C ILE A 11 -55.89 41.63 -46.60
N SER A 12 -54.62 41.94 -46.32
CA SER A 12 -54.08 42.76 -45.21
C SER A 12 -54.41 42.42 -43.76
N ALA A 13 -53.34 42.20 -42.97
CA ALA A 13 -52.84 43.24 -42.07
C ALA A 13 -51.45 42.83 -41.55
N ALA A 14 -50.43 43.64 -41.83
CA ALA A 14 -49.13 43.55 -41.19
C ALA A 14 -49.23 44.18 -39.80
N VAL A 15 -49.04 43.39 -38.74
CA VAL A 15 -48.87 43.88 -37.37
C VAL A 15 -47.38 43.82 -37.05
N VAL A 16 -46.75 44.99 -36.93
CA VAL A 16 -45.37 45.15 -36.48
C VAL A 16 -45.36 45.06 -34.95
N PHE A 17 -44.82 43.96 -34.41
CA PHE A 17 -44.48 43.83 -32.99
C PHE A 17 -42.97 44.01 -32.80
N ILE A 18 -42.59 45.10 -32.12
CA ILE A 18 -41.22 45.37 -31.69
C ILE A 18 -40.95 44.50 -30.43
N LYS A 19 -40.14 43.45 -30.57
CA LYS A 19 -39.67 42.63 -29.45
C LYS A 19 -38.57 43.36 -28.68
N LYS A 20 -38.77 43.55 -27.37
CA LYS A 20 -37.74 43.97 -26.41
C LYS A 20 -36.74 42.81 -26.21
N PRO A 21 -35.41 43.05 -26.18
CA PRO A 21 -34.44 41.98 -25.99
C PRO A 21 -34.47 41.44 -24.54
N PRO A 22 -34.28 40.13 -24.33
CA PRO A 22 -34.26 39.54 -23.00
C PRO A 22 -32.98 39.89 -22.24
N SER A 23 -33.15 40.24 -20.96
CA SER A 23 -32.08 40.43 -19.98
C SER A 23 -31.48 39.07 -19.61
N ASN A 24 -30.25 38.82 -20.03
CA ASN A 24 -29.49 37.61 -19.66
C ASN A 24 -29.00 37.73 -18.21
N THR A 25 -29.76 37.16 -17.27
CA THR A 25 -29.25 36.84 -15.94
C THR A 25 -28.47 35.53 -16.03
N GLN A 26 -27.14 35.61 -16.12
CA GLN A 26 -26.27 34.44 -15.98
C GLN A 26 -26.16 34.08 -14.50
N THR A 27 -26.70 32.92 -14.13
CA THR A 27 -26.40 32.26 -12.87
C THR A 27 -24.93 31.78 -12.93
N PRO A 28 -24.06 32.12 -11.96
CA PRO A 28 -22.73 31.55 -11.93
C PRO A 28 -22.85 30.05 -11.62
N VAL A 29 -22.53 29.22 -12.61
CA VAL A 29 -22.41 27.77 -12.42
C VAL A 29 -21.08 27.54 -11.70
N SER A 30 -21.14 27.32 -10.39
CA SER A 30 -19.98 26.93 -9.59
C SER A 30 -19.52 25.53 -10.03
N SER A 31 -18.51 25.47 -10.90
CA SER A 31 -17.84 24.23 -11.25
C SER A 31 -16.97 23.79 -10.06
N PHE A 32 -17.48 22.85 -9.26
CA PHE A 32 -16.64 22.12 -8.32
C PHE A 32 -15.72 21.21 -9.14
N ILE A 33 -14.46 21.61 -9.31
CA ILE A 33 -13.42 20.68 -9.72
C ILE A 33 -13.18 19.80 -8.49
N ALA A 34 -13.63 18.54 -8.55
CA ALA A 34 -13.23 17.56 -7.56
C ALA A 34 -11.72 17.39 -7.65
N GLU A 35 -10.99 17.92 -6.67
CA GLU A 35 -9.57 17.69 -6.54
C GLU A 35 -9.36 16.18 -6.34
N ALA A 36 -8.65 15.55 -7.28
CA ALA A 36 -8.35 14.13 -7.19
C ALA A 36 -7.48 13.90 -5.96
N THR A 37 -8.04 13.31 -4.91
CA THR A 37 -7.29 12.95 -3.70
C THR A 37 -6.21 11.95 -4.11
N VAL A 38 -4.95 12.35 -4.03
CA VAL A 38 -3.82 11.43 -4.21
C VAL A 38 -3.90 10.39 -3.09
N PRO A 39 -3.91 9.08 -3.41
CA PRO A 39 -3.93 8.04 -2.38
C PRO A 39 -2.79 8.25 -1.40
N LYS A 40 -3.08 8.16 -0.10
CA LYS A 40 -2.05 8.30 0.92
C LYS A 40 -1.20 7.04 0.92
N GLU A 41 0.12 7.19 0.85
CA GLU A 41 1.06 6.09 0.91
C GLU A 41 2.06 6.31 2.05
N THR A 42 2.48 5.21 2.68
CA THR A 42 3.62 5.22 3.61
C THR A 42 4.83 4.65 2.89
N GLU A 43 5.96 5.35 2.96
CA GLU A 43 7.19 4.94 2.27
C GLU A 43 8.33 4.69 3.26
N VAL A 44 9.12 3.64 3.01
CA VAL A 44 10.39 3.38 3.70
C VAL A 44 11.46 3.08 2.66
N LYS A 45 12.45 3.97 2.54
CA LYS A 45 13.56 3.83 1.60
C LYS A 45 14.61 2.86 2.13
N ASN A 46 15.32 2.20 1.21
CA ASN A 46 16.53 1.47 1.55
C ASN A 46 17.70 2.45 1.84
N LEU A 47 18.86 1.92 2.19
CA LEU A 47 20.00 2.70 2.68
C LEU A 47 20.51 3.75 1.68
N ASP A 48 20.58 3.40 0.40
CA ASP A 48 21.05 4.30 -0.66
C ASP A 48 19.92 5.12 -1.31
N GLY A 49 18.67 4.85 -0.94
CA GLY A 49 17.48 5.51 -1.47
C GLY A 49 17.07 5.10 -2.88
N SER A 50 17.76 4.14 -3.51
CA SER A 50 17.45 3.65 -4.86
C SER A 50 16.16 2.82 -4.93
N LYS A 51 15.75 2.25 -3.79
CA LYS A 51 14.52 1.46 -3.65
C LYS A 51 13.70 1.94 -2.46
N LYS A 52 12.42 1.63 -2.49
CA LYS A 52 11.50 1.91 -1.38
C LYS A 52 10.43 0.85 -1.25
N LEU A 53 10.01 0.62 -0.01
CA LEU A 53 8.76 -0.05 0.32
C LEU A 53 7.66 1.00 0.31
N VAL A 54 6.53 0.66 -0.28
CA VAL A 54 5.34 1.51 -0.35
C VAL A 54 4.15 0.72 0.18
N LEU A 55 3.54 1.18 1.26
CA LEU A 55 2.30 0.65 1.81
C LEU A 55 1.14 1.57 1.45
N THR A 56 0.12 1.01 0.80
CA THR A 56 -1.11 1.72 0.44
C THR A 56 -2.17 1.60 1.52
N GLU A 57 -3.15 2.50 1.53
CA GLU A 57 -4.29 2.45 2.47
C GLU A 57 -5.10 1.15 2.35
N GLU A 58 -5.12 0.53 1.18
CA GLU A 58 -5.80 -0.74 0.92
C GLU A 58 -5.02 -1.97 1.45
N GLY A 59 -3.88 -1.76 2.12
CA GLY A 59 -3.11 -2.84 2.73
C GLY A 59 -2.26 -3.62 1.72
N SER A 60 -1.76 -2.97 0.67
CA SER A 60 -0.80 -3.56 -0.26
C SER A 60 0.58 -2.96 -0.08
N VAL A 61 1.58 -3.83 0.04
CA VAL A 61 3.00 -3.46 0.12
C VAL A 61 3.67 -3.73 -1.22
N PHE A 62 4.35 -2.73 -1.74
CA PHE A 62 5.12 -2.79 -2.97
C PHE A 62 6.60 -2.55 -2.70
N ILE A 63 7.46 -3.19 -3.48
CA ILE A 63 8.83 -2.72 -3.69
C ILE A 63 8.81 -1.85 -4.96
N SER A 64 9.36 -0.65 -4.86
CA SER A 64 9.44 0.30 -5.97
C SER A 64 10.86 0.82 -6.12
N ASP A 65 11.26 1.01 -7.37
CA ASP A 65 12.39 1.86 -7.77
C ASP A 65 11.88 2.95 -8.73
N ASP A 66 12.79 3.70 -9.36
CA ASP A 66 12.44 4.77 -10.30
C ASP A 66 11.74 4.27 -11.58
N LYS A 67 11.85 2.97 -11.90
CA LYS A 67 11.40 2.40 -13.19
C LYS A 67 10.24 1.43 -13.03
N SER A 68 10.07 0.87 -11.84
CA SER A 68 9.20 -0.28 -11.62
C SER A 68 8.59 -0.24 -10.22
N ARG A 69 7.41 -0.84 -10.12
CA ARG A 69 6.69 -1.09 -8.87
C ARG A 69 6.14 -2.50 -8.91
N ARG A 70 6.54 -3.33 -7.95
CA ARG A 70 6.16 -4.75 -7.86
C ARG A 70 5.44 -5.00 -6.57
N LEU A 71 4.28 -5.68 -6.65
CA LEU A 71 3.57 -6.13 -5.46
C LEU A 71 4.45 -7.15 -4.70
N LEU A 72 4.64 -6.89 -3.41
CA LEU A 72 5.35 -7.80 -2.50
C LEU A 72 4.35 -8.65 -1.72
N TYR A 73 3.35 -8.00 -1.13
CA TYR A 73 2.37 -8.63 -0.26
C TYR A 73 1.10 -7.79 -0.15
N SER A 74 -0.05 -8.42 0.06
CA SER A 74 -1.30 -7.74 0.40
C SER A 74 -1.93 -8.43 1.60
N GLY A 75 -2.43 -7.65 2.54
CA GLY A 75 -3.00 -8.13 3.78
C GLY A 75 -3.63 -7.01 4.59
N THR A 76 -4.06 -7.32 5.81
CA THR A 76 -4.63 -6.35 6.74
C THR A 76 -3.63 -6.02 7.85
N ASN A 77 -3.80 -4.86 8.50
CA ASN A 77 -2.99 -4.45 9.66
C ASN A 77 -1.48 -4.48 9.40
N LEU A 78 -1.08 -4.09 8.19
CA LEU A 78 0.31 -3.99 7.78
C LEU A 78 0.92 -2.69 8.28
N SER A 79 2.21 -2.75 8.61
CA SER A 79 3.02 -1.57 8.87
C SER A 79 4.45 -1.78 8.35
N LEU A 80 5.10 -0.67 8.01
CA LEU A 80 6.49 -0.64 7.54
C LEU A 80 7.39 -0.07 8.64
N PRO A 81 8.19 -0.91 9.31
CA PRO A 81 9.24 -0.45 10.20
C PRO A 81 10.26 0.41 9.45
N GLN A 82 10.79 1.45 10.10
CA GLN A 82 11.76 2.37 9.46
C GLN A 82 13.07 1.68 9.05
N ASN A 83 13.39 0.57 9.71
CA ASN A 83 14.55 -0.27 9.43
C ASN A 83 14.16 -1.60 8.75
N ALA A 84 13.09 -1.59 7.97
CA ALA A 84 12.60 -2.77 7.24
C ALA A 84 13.64 -3.40 6.31
N TRP A 85 14.56 -2.61 5.76
CA TRP A 85 15.56 -3.06 4.78
C TRP A 85 16.79 -3.67 5.43
N ALA A 86 17.17 -4.87 4.96
CA ALA A 86 18.46 -5.46 5.32
C ALA A 86 19.61 -4.64 4.74
N PRO A 87 20.81 -4.63 5.37
CA PRO A 87 21.93 -3.81 4.91
C PRO A 87 22.44 -4.12 3.50
N ASP A 88 22.14 -5.31 2.97
CA ASP A 88 22.54 -5.78 1.64
C ASP A 88 21.41 -5.69 0.59
N ASP A 89 20.26 -5.10 0.95
CA ASP A 89 19.06 -4.99 0.13
C ASP A 89 18.51 -6.32 -0.41
N ASN A 90 18.94 -7.48 0.11
CA ASN A 90 18.45 -8.79 -0.35
C ASN A 90 17.16 -9.19 0.37
N TYR A 91 16.92 -8.62 1.55
CA TYR A 91 15.76 -8.90 2.37
C TYR A 91 15.08 -7.64 2.86
N VAL A 92 13.78 -7.75 3.06
CA VAL A 92 12.95 -6.78 3.77
C VAL A 92 12.07 -7.51 4.77
N PHE A 93 11.67 -6.84 5.83
CA PHE A 93 10.57 -7.34 6.66
C PHE A 93 9.45 -6.32 6.78
N ILE A 94 8.23 -6.83 6.92
CA ILE A 94 7.05 -6.04 7.26
C ILE A 94 6.45 -6.61 8.54
N LYS A 95 5.70 -5.76 9.25
CA LYS A 95 4.92 -6.20 10.40
C LYS A 95 3.46 -6.33 10.01
N GLN A 96 2.85 -7.46 10.37
CA GLN A 96 1.43 -7.73 10.21
C GLN A 96 0.87 -8.12 11.57
N ASP A 97 0.00 -7.28 12.15
CA ASP A 97 -0.43 -7.45 13.54
C ASP A 97 0.78 -7.60 14.50
N ALA A 98 0.95 -8.78 15.10
CA ALA A 98 2.07 -9.13 15.98
C ALA A 98 3.12 -10.03 15.31
N THR A 99 3.01 -10.31 14.01
CA THR A 99 3.96 -11.13 13.26
C THR A 99 4.91 -10.28 12.43
N PHE A 100 6.07 -10.87 12.14
CA PHE A 100 7.15 -10.25 11.36
C PHE A 100 7.43 -11.16 10.18
N LEU A 101 7.14 -10.65 8.98
CA LEU A 101 7.23 -11.41 7.74
C LEU A 101 8.45 -10.94 6.95
N VAL A 102 9.42 -11.83 6.74
CA VAL A 102 10.64 -11.56 5.98
C VAL A 102 10.47 -12.03 4.54
N PHE A 103 10.79 -11.18 3.58
CA PHE A 103 10.71 -11.44 2.15
C PHE A 103 12.08 -11.27 1.49
N LYS A 104 12.32 -12.02 0.40
CA LYS A 104 13.37 -11.67 -0.56
C LYS A 104 12.93 -10.46 -1.38
N THR A 105 13.81 -9.48 -1.54
CA THR A 105 13.53 -8.29 -2.36
C THR A 105 13.44 -8.61 -3.85
N SER A 106 14.02 -9.72 -4.29
CA SER A 106 13.84 -10.25 -5.64
C SER A 106 12.38 -10.69 -5.92
N GLY A 107 11.62 -11.06 -4.89
CA GLY A 107 10.28 -11.63 -5.02
C GLY A 107 10.26 -13.14 -5.24
N GLU A 108 11.43 -13.75 -5.38
CA GLU A 108 11.57 -15.21 -5.45
C GLU A 108 11.20 -15.86 -4.10
N PRO A 109 10.63 -17.06 -4.10
CA PRO A 109 10.35 -17.79 -2.87
C PRO A 109 11.64 -18.22 -2.15
N PHE A 110 11.51 -18.54 -0.87
CA PHE A 110 12.54 -19.22 -0.08
C PHE A 110 12.66 -20.69 -0.46
N ALA A 111 13.73 -21.34 0.01
CA ALA A 111 13.89 -22.78 -0.13
C ALA A 111 12.75 -23.49 0.62
N GLY A 112 11.92 -24.24 -0.12
CA GLY A 112 10.66 -24.81 0.37
C GLY A 112 9.41 -24.22 -0.32
N GLY A 113 9.58 -23.16 -1.11
CA GLY A 113 8.50 -22.53 -1.86
C GLY A 113 7.72 -21.48 -1.06
N GLU A 114 8.12 -21.20 0.19
CA GLU A 114 7.46 -20.17 0.99
C GLU A 114 7.76 -18.78 0.44
N GLN A 115 6.73 -17.94 0.28
CA GLN A 115 6.93 -16.58 -0.23
C GLN A 115 7.56 -15.63 0.81
N PHE A 116 7.35 -15.93 2.08
CA PHE A 116 7.91 -15.20 3.21
C PHE A 116 8.23 -16.15 4.36
N LEU A 117 9.07 -15.69 5.28
CA LEU A 117 9.30 -16.36 6.55
C LEU A 117 8.55 -15.62 7.65
N ASP A 118 7.65 -16.32 8.34
CA ASP A 118 7.04 -15.84 9.57
C ASP A 118 7.99 -16.10 10.73
N VAL A 119 8.66 -15.04 11.18
CA VAL A 119 9.70 -15.11 12.20
C VAL A 119 9.13 -15.56 13.54
N VAL A 120 7.91 -15.14 13.88
CA VAL A 120 7.29 -15.48 15.17
C VAL A 120 6.97 -16.97 15.21
N SER A 121 6.35 -17.49 14.14
CA SER A 121 6.07 -18.92 14.02
C SER A 121 7.34 -19.76 14.05
N LEU A 122 8.39 -19.34 13.35
CA LEU A 122 9.70 -20.01 13.38
C LEU A 122 10.35 -19.95 14.77
N PHE A 123 10.23 -18.83 15.47
CA PHE A 123 10.78 -18.68 16.82
C PHE A 123 10.09 -19.64 17.80
N VAL A 124 8.76 -19.65 17.84
CA VAL A 124 7.98 -20.55 18.71
C VAL A 124 8.29 -22.02 18.44
N GLN A 125 8.49 -22.38 17.17
CA GLN A 125 8.88 -23.75 16.81
C GLN A 125 10.26 -24.14 17.32
N LYS A 126 11.24 -23.22 17.25
CA LYS A 126 12.65 -23.51 17.56
C LYS A 126 13.05 -23.20 19.00
N GLN A 127 12.27 -22.39 19.70
CA GLN A 127 12.50 -21.93 21.06
C GLN A 127 11.21 -22.08 21.91
N PRO A 128 10.65 -23.31 22.05
CA PRO A 128 9.33 -23.53 22.65
C PRO A 128 9.23 -23.12 24.13
N GLU A 129 10.36 -22.99 24.82
CA GLU A 129 10.45 -22.54 26.22
C GLU A 129 10.53 -21.01 26.38
N ARG A 130 10.37 -20.25 25.30
CA ARG A 130 10.52 -18.79 25.27
C ARG A 130 9.31 -18.10 24.67
N ILE A 131 9.10 -16.84 25.05
CA ILE A 131 8.05 -15.99 24.50
C ILE A 131 8.68 -14.99 23.56
N PHE A 132 8.30 -15.03 22.28
CA PHE A 132 8.67 -13.98 21.33
C PHE A 132 8.11 -12.64 21.80
N LYS A 133 8.97 -11.61 21.85
CA LYS A 133 8.59 -10.27 22.30
C LYS A 133 8.56 -9.27 21.15
N ASP A 134 9.64 -9.19 20.40
CA ASP A 134 9.77 -8.23 19.30
C ASP A 134 10.86 -8.63 18.30
N ALA A 135 10.81 -8.05 17.10
CA ALA A 135 11.91 -8.03 16.15
C ALA A 135 12.27 -6.58 15.81
N THR A 136 13.48 -6.17 16.18
CA THR A 136 13.86 -4.76 16.22
C THR A 136 14.57 -4.28 14.98
N GLY A 137 14.83 -5.14 13.98
CA GLY A 137 15.51 -4.78 12.74
C GLY A 137 16.68 -5.71 12.40
N TRP A 138 17.63 -5.21 11.62
CA TRP A 138 18.77 -5.98 11.14
C TRP A 138 20.05 -5.62 11.90
N ASP A 139 20.75 -6.64 12.40
CA ASP A 139 22.06 -6.53 13.05
C ASP A 139 23.22 -6.86 12.09
N GLY A 140 22.89 -7.33 10.89
CA GLY A 140 23.86 -7.68 9.86
C GLY A 140 23.19 -8.19 8.60
N VAL A 141 24.02 -8.58 7.64
CA VAL A 141 23.59 -9.18 6.38
C VAL A 141 22.83 -10.47 6.66
N GLY A 142 21.51 -10.47 6.39
CA GLY A 142 20.63 -11.61 6.63
C GLY A 142 20.41 -11.97 8.10
N LEU A 143 20.81 -11.10 9.03
CA LEU A 143 20.67 -11.31 10.49
C LEU A 143 19.69 -10.31 11.08
N MET A 144 18.54 -10.79 11.54
CA MET A 144 17.51 -9.96 12.16
C MET A 144 17.57 -10.10 13.69
N HIS A 145 17.56 -8.99 14.42
CA HIS A 145 17.52 -8.98 15.89
C HIS A 145 16.13 -9.37 16.36
N VAL A 146 16.05 -10.41 17.19
CA VAL A 146 14.84 -10.88 17.85
C VAL A 146 15.03 -10.84 19.37
N VAL A 147 14.04 -10.29 20.07
CA VAL A 147 14.01 -10.23 21.53
C VAL A 147 12.95 -11.21 22.06
N SER A 148 13.27 -11.88 23.16
CA SER A 148 12.36 -12.79 23.83
C SER A 148 12.39 -12.62 25.35
N ASP A 149 11.27 -12.97 25.96
CA ASP A 149 11.17 -13.17 27.41
C ASP A 149 11.32 -14.66 27.75
N ASN A 150 11.79 -14.93 28.97
CA ASN A 150 11.96 -16.29 29.49
C ASN A 150 10.68 -16.81 30.18
N LEU A 151 10.45 -18.12 30.10
CA LEU A 151 9.53 -18.84 30.98
C LEU A 151 10.31 -19.57 32.11
N PRO A 152 9.90 -19.44 33.39
CA PRO A 152 8.88 -18.54 33.94
C PRO A 152 9.37 -17.08 33.99
N ALA A 153 8.41 -16.15 33.99
CA ALA A 153 8.65 -14.71 34.00
C ALA A 153 9.56 -14.30 35.17
N GLY A 154 10.58 -13.49 34.88
CA GLY A 154 11.51 -12.96 35.89
C GLY A 154 13.01 -13.13 35.58
N ARG A 155 13.39 -13.77 34.46
CA ARG A 155 14.77 -13.69 33.95
C ARG A 155 14.92 -12.58 32.91
N GLN A 156 16.14 -12.08 32.78
CA GLN A 156 16.55 -11.07 31.80
C GLN A 156 16.14 -11.46 30.37
N ASP A 157 15.68 -10.47 29.60
CA ASP A 157 15.38 -10.62 28.18
C ASP A 157 16.57 -11.23 27.45
N THR A 158 16.30 -12.23 26.60
CA THR A 158 17.31 -12.90 25.78
C THR A 158 17.21 -12.38 24.36
N SER A 159 18.34 -12.02 23.78
CA SER A 159 18.42 -11.58 22.38
C SER A 159 18.96 -12.68 21.47
N PHE A 160 18.43 -12.71 20.25
CA PHE A 160 18.79 -13.66 19.22
C PHE A 160 19.07 -12.94 17.91
N TRP A 161 20.01 -13.49 17.14
CA TRP A 161 20.03 -13.27 15.70
C TRP A 161 19.21 -14.36 15.02
N PHE A 162 18.17 -13.95 14.30
CA PHE A 162 17.52 -14.78 13.31
C PHE A 162 18.31 -14.71 12.00
N ASP A 163 18.91 -15.83 11.62
CA ASP A 163 19.60 -16.01 10.34
C ASP A 163 18.59 -16.47 9.28
N VAL A 164 18.32 -15.59 8.33
CA VAL A 164 17.34 -15.81 7.25
C VAL A 164 17.72 -17.00 6.37
N ALA A 165 19.02 -17.24 6.13
CA ALA A 165 19.47 -18.30 5.23
C ALA A 165 19.27 -19.69 5.84
N SER A 166 19.64 -19.87 7.10
CA SER A 166 19.46 -21.14 7.83
C SER A 166 18.08 -21.30 8.47
N LYS A 167 17.26 -20.23 8.44
CA LYS A 167 16.03 -20.08 9.23
C LYS A 167 16.31 -20.28 10.74
N GLY A 168 17.55 -20.10 11.19
CA GLY A 168 18.04 -20.44 12.53
C GLY A 168 18.04 -19.27 13.50
N PHE A 169 18.14 -19.56 14.81
CA PHE A 169 18.27 -18.54 15.85
C PHE A 169 19.56 -18.76 16.63
N LEU A 170 20.40 -17.73 16.70
CA LEU A 170 21.64 -17.72 17.48
C LEU A 170 21.45 -16.84 18.70
N GLN A 171 21.51 -17.42 19.90
CA GLN A 171 21.40 -16.65 21.15
C GLN A 171 22.67 -15.80 21.37
N LEU A 172 22.49 -14.55 21.77
CA LEU A 172 23.59 -13.60 22.02
C LEU A 172 23.95 -13.50 23.49
N TYR A 173 22.95 -13.32 24.36
CA TYR A 173 23.06 -13.24 25.81
C TYR A 173 21.73 -13.64 26.45
#